data_AF-A0AAW8KZY1-F1
#
_entry.id   AF-A0AAW8KZY1-F1
#
_cell.length_a   1.000
_cell.length_b   1.000
_cell.length_c   1.000
_cell.angle_alpha   90.00
_cell.angle_beta   90.00
_cell.angle_gamma   90.00
#
_symmetry.space_group_name_H-M   'P 1'
#
loop_
_entity.id
_entity.type
_entity.pdbx_description
1 polymer ?
#
loop_
_entity_poly.entity_id
_entity_poly.type
_entity_poly.pdbx_seq_one_letter_code
_entity_poly.pdbx_strand_id
1 'polypeptide(L)'
;LKNLGIKDSTVGLVIPTGYSFNLDGFSIYLTLGVIFIAQACNINLSMHDLLAILLVSLITSKGAHGIPGSALVILAATLSVIPSLPAIGLVLLLS
;
A
#
# COMPACT_ATOMS: atom_id res chain seq x y z
N LEU A 1 23.75 6.89 -10.62
CA LEU A 1 24.33 7.62 -9.45
C LEU A 1 25.86 7.52 -9.39
N LYS A 2 26.46 6.31 -9.44
CA LYS A 2 27.93 6.17 -9.49
C LYS A 2 28.56 6.88 -10.70
N ASN A 3 27.99 6.68 -11.89
CA ASN A 3 28.40 7.37 -13.13
C ASN A 3 28.15 8.89 -13.12
N LEU A 4 27.45 9.41 -12.11
CA LEU A 4 27.23 10.84 -11.90
C LEU A 4 28.21 11.41 -10.85
N GLY A 5 29.23 10.64 -10.44
CA GLY A 5 30.26 11.08 -9.48
C GLY A 5 29.89 10.91 -7.99
N ILE A 6 28.77 10.26 -7.67
CA ILE A 6 28.35 10.03 -6.27
C ILE A 6 29.16 8.89 -5.66
N LYS A 7 29.62 9.05 -4.41
CA LYS A 7 30.38 8.05 -3.64
C LYS A 7 29.67 6.70 -3.61
N ASP A 8 30.45 5.65 -3.80
CA ASP A 8 29.96 4.26 -3.82
C ASP A 8 29.25 3.84 -2.54
N SER A 9 29.72 4.30 -1.37
CA SER A 9 29.07 4.05 -0.08
C SER A 9 27.68 4.67 0.00
N THR A 10 27.51 5.89 -0.53
CA THR A 10 26.22 6.57 -0.58
C THR A 10 25.25 5.85 -1.52
N VAL A 11 25.70 5.46 -2.72
CA VAL A 11 24.85 4.74 -3.67
C VAL A 11 24.48 3.36 -3.12
N GLY A 12 25.44 2.65 -2.50
CA GLY A 12 25.23 1.33 -1.91
C GLY A 12 24.24 1.31 -0.75
N LEU A 13 24.07 2.42 -0.05
CA LEU A 13 23.05 2.56 1.00
C LEU A 13 21.72 3.07 0.44
N VAL A 14 21.74 4.16 -0.33
CA VAL A 14 20.53 4.91 -0.73
C VAL A 14 19.70 4.16 -1.78
N ILE A 15 20.31 3.43 -2.72
CA ILE A 15 19.55 2.71 -3.75
C ILE A 15 18.75 1.55 -3.13
N PRO A 16 19.36 0.63 -2.34
CA PRO A 16 18.61 -0.46 -1.73
C PRO A 16 17.55 0.06 -0.74
N THR A 17 17.92 1.00 0.13
CA THR A 17 16.96 1.57 1.10
C THR A 17 15.82 2.32 0.40
N GLY A 18 16.11 3.06 -0.67
CA GLY A 18 15.11 3.72 -1.50
C GLY A 18 14.13 2.73 -2.12
N TYR A 19 14.61 1.61 -2.68
CA TYR A 19 13.74 0.56 -3.18
C TYR A 19 12.89 -0.10 -2.09
N SER A 20 13.45 -0.25 -0.89
CA SER A 20 12.74 -0.87 0.23
C SER A 20 11.67 0.03 0.85
N PHE A 21 11.97 1.31 0.99
CA PHE A 21 11.10 2.24 1.68
C PHE A 21 10.24 3.09 0.74
N ASN A 22 10.54 3.21 -0.55
CA ASN A 22 9.69 3.98 -1.49
C ASN A 22 8.56 3.13 -2.09
N LEU A 23 7.73 2.54 -1.21
CA LEU A 23 6.54 1.77 -1.59
C LEU A 23 5.29 2.66 -1.71
N ASP A 24 5.46 3.91 -2.13
CA ASP A 24 4.38 4.88 -2.24
C ASP A 24 3.43 4.51 -3.40
N GLY A 25 3.97 4.07 -4.55
CA GLY A 25 3.16 3.56 -5.66
C GLY A 25 2.35 2.32 -5.28
N PHE A 26 2.90 1.46 -4.43
CA PHE A 26 2.19 0.31 -3.87
C PHE A 26 1.08 0.76 -2.90
N SER A 27 1.33 1.76 -2.06
CA SER A 27 0.31 2.33 -1.16
C SER A 27 -0.87 2.91 -1.95
N ILE A 28 -0.58 3.65 -3.02
CA ILE A 28 -1.61 4.21 -3.91
C ILE A 28 -2.43 3.08 -4.55
N TYR A 29 -1.76 2.03 -5.06
CA TYR A 29 -2.45 0.87 -5.64
C TYR A 29 -3.41 0.21 -4.64
N LEU A 30 -2.96 -0.05 -3.41
CA LEU A 30 -3.81 -0.66 -2.38
C LEU A 30 -5.00 0.24 -2.01
N THR A 31 -4.76 1.55 -1.88
CA THR A 31 -5.82 2.54 -1.61
C THR A 31 -6.86 2.56 -2.73
N LEU A 32 -6.44 2.55 -3.99
CA LEU A 32 -7.33 2.47 -5.15
C LEU A 32 -8.10 1.14 -5.18
N GLY A 33 -7.47 0.02 -4.82
CA GLY A 33 -8.14 -1.28 -4.70
C GLY A 33 -9.25 -1.27 -3.65
N VAL A 34 -9.03 -0.61 -2.50
CA VAL A 34 -10.05 -0.45 -1.46
C VAL A 34 -11.21 0.41 -1.96
N ILE A 35 -10.95 1.51 -2.67
CA ILE A 35 -11.98 2.36 -3.27
C ILE A 35 -12.80 1.58 -4.30
N PHE A 36 -12.13 0.79 -5.14
CA PHE A 36 -12.78 -0.09 -6.12
C PHE A 36 -13.72 -1.09 -5.46
N ILE A 37 -13.28 -1.77 -4.39
CA ILE A 37 -14.12 -2.69 -3.62
C ILE A 37 -15.33 -1.97 -3.04
N ALA A 38 -15.14 -0.78 -2.46
CA ALA A 38 -16.23 0.00 -1.90
C ALA A 38 -17.28 0.33 -2.96
N GLN A 39 -16.85 0.80 -4.13
CA GLN A 39 -17.73 1.11 -5.25
C GLN A 39 -18.45 -0.14 -5.79
N ALA A 40 -17.75 -1.27 -5.93
CA ALA A 40 -18.34 -2.54 -6.37
C ALA A 40 -19.41 -3.06 -5.39
N CYS A 41 -19.24 -2.80 -4.10
CA CYS A 41 -20.19 -3.17 -3.06
C CYS A 41 -21.27 -2.10 -2.78
N ASN A 42 -21.33 -1.01 -3.56
CA ASN A 42 -22.22 0.14 -3.31
C ASN A 42 -22.07 0.74 -1.91
N ILE A 43 -20.86 0.72 -1.35
CA ILE A 43 -20.53 1.33 -0.07
C ILE A 43 -20.00 2.73 -0.33
N ASN A 44 -20.66 3.72 0.27
CA ASN A 44 -20.20 5.10 0.20
C ASN A 44 -19.11 5.34 1.26
N LEU A 45 -17.93 5.75 0.81
CA LEU A 45 -16.81 6.10 1.69
C LEU A 45 -16.91 7.58 2.07
N SER A 46 -16.87 7.88 3.37
CA SER A 46 -16.75 9.24 3.85
C SER A 46 -15.32 9.77 3.68
N MET A 47 -15.14 11.09 3.79
CA MET A 47 -13.79 11.67 3.80
C MET A 47 -12.94 11.19 4.98
N HIS A 48 -13.57 10.84 6.11
CA HIS A 48 -12.87 10.25 7.25
C HIS A 48 -12.34 8.85 6.93
N ASP A 49 -13.13 8.03 6.22
CA ASP A 49 -12.73 6.68 5.81
C ASP A 49 -11.55 6.76 4.83
N LEU A 50 -11.60 7.70 3.88
CA LEU A 50 -10.53 7.90 2.90
C LEU A 50 -9.21 8.30 3.58
N LEU A 51 -9.26 9.18 4.58
CA LEU A 51 -8.08 9.57 5.36
C LEU A 51 -7.56 8.41 6.22
N ALA A 52 -8.43 7.60 6.82
CA ALA A 52 -8.04 6.43 7.60
C ALA A 52 -7.36 5.37 6.72
N ILE A 53 -7.93 5.07 5.55
CA ILE A 53 -7.35 4.16 4.56
C ILE A 53 -5.97 4.65 4.13
N LEU A 54 -5.84 5.93 3.79
CA LEU A 54 -4.58 6.52 3.35
C LEU A 54 -3.52 6.46 4.46
N LEU A 55 -3.88 6.79 5.70
CA LEU A 55 -2.97 6.75 6.85
C LEU A 55 -2.47 5.31 7.11
N VAL A 56 -3.39 4.34 7.18
CA VAL A 56 -3.04 2.93 7.36
C VAL A 56 -2.18 2.44 6.22
N SER A 57 -2.53 2.76 4.97
CA SER A 57 -1.77 2.36 3.79
C SER A 57 -0.35 2.93 3.78
N LEU A 58 -0.15 4.17 4.25
CA LEU A 58 1.17 4.80 4.34
C LEU A 58 2.04 4.18 5.45
N ILE A 59 1.45 3.85 6.60
CA ILE A 59 2.19 3.21 7.71
C ILE A 59 2.57 1.79 7.33
N THR A 60 1.62 1.01 6.82
CA THR A 60 1.80 -0.41 6.53
C THR A 60 2.72 -0.66 5.34
N SER A 61 2.77 0.24 4.35
CA SER A 61 3.62 0.07 3.17
C SER A 61 5.11 0.06 3.49
N LYS A 62 5.59 0.86 4.44
CA LYS A 62 7.00 0.88 4.84
C LYS A 62 7.44 -0.42 5.53
N GLY A 63 6.51 -1.14 6.15
CA GLY A 63 6.76 -2.42 6.85
C GLY A 63 6.64 -3.67 5.98
N ALA A 64 6.19 -3.52 4.73
CA ALA A 64 5.83 -4.64 3.86
C ALA A 64 6.96 -5.16 2.98
N HIS A 65 8.10 -4.47 2.99
CA HIS A 65 9.20 -4.80 2.11
C HIS A 65 9.86 -6.13 2.50
N GLY A 66 10.12 -6.98 1.51
CA GLY A 66 10.82 -8.26 1.68
C GLY A 66 9.94 -9.44 2.09
N ILE A 67 8.63 -9.25 2.30
CA ILE A 67 7.69 -10.34 2.62
C ILE A 67 6.87 -10.69 1.37
N PRO A 68 7.04 -11.89 0.79
CA PRO A 68 6.17 -12.37 -0.29
C PRO A 68 4.70 -12.36 0.15
N GLY A 69 3.81 -11.79 -0.68
CA GLY A 69 2.37 -11.74 -0.37
C GLY A 69 1.95 -10.64 0.63
N SER A 70 2.85 -9.73 1.02
CA SER A 70 2.51 -8.61 1.93
C SER A 70 1.36 -7.74 1.43
N ALA A 71 1.16 -7.65 0.11
CA ALA A 71 0.03 -6.97 -0.51
C ALA A 71 -1.34 -7.43 0.04
N LEU A 72 -1.54 -8.73 0.17
CA LEU A 72 -2.82 -9.26 0.68
C LEU A 72 -3.00 -8.99 2.16
N VAL A 73 -1.93 -9.13 2.95
CA VAL A 73 -1.95 -8.87 4.39
C VAL A 73 -2.30 -7.41 4.66
N ILE A 74 -1.68 -6.48 3.92
CA ILE A 74 -1.95 -5.05 4.08
C ILE A 74 -3.35 -4.71 3.60
N LEU A 75 -3.80 -5.25 2.46
CA LEU A 75 -5.12 -4.94 1.95
C LEU A 75 -6.21 -5.46 2.89
N ALA A 76 -6.03 -6.67 3.46
CA ALA A 76 -6.90 -7.21 4.50
C ALA A 76 -6.89 -6.35 5.78
N ALA A 77 -5.71 -5.90 6.23
CA ALA A 77 -5.60 -5.00 7.38
C ALA A 77 -6.29 -3.64 7.11
N THR A 78 -6.18 -3.12 5.89
CA THR A 78 -6.80 -1.85 5.49
C THR A 78 -8.32 -1.99 5.41
N LEU A 79 -8.83 -3.11 4.89
CA LEU A 79 -10.26 -3.45 4.90
C LEU A 79 -10.81 -3.56 6.33
N SER A 80 -10.05 -4.14 7.27
CA SER A 80 -10.49 -4.28 8.66
C SER A 80 -10.67 -2.95 9.41
N VAL A 81 -10.07 -1.86 8.92
CA VAL A 81 -10.21 -0.53 9.51
C VAL A 81 -11.58 0.08 9.19
N ILE A 82 -12.22 -0.36 8.10
CA ILE A 82 -13.55 0.11 7.67
C ILE A 82 -14.55 -1.04 7.81
N PRO A 83 -15.35 -1.09 8.89
CA PRO A 83 -16.22 -2.23 9.20
C PRO A 83 -17.28 -2.53 8.14
N SER A 84 -17.62 -1.55 7.31
CA SER A 84 -18.60 -1.70 6.23
C SER A 84 -18.02 -2.42 5.01
N LEU A 85 -16.69 -2.48 4.83
CA LEU A 85 -16.08 -3.13 3.67
C LEU A 85 -15.95 -4.65 3.88
N PRO A 86 -16.53 -5.47 2.99
CA PRO A 86 -16.48 -6.91 3.16
C PRO A 86 -15.13 -7.47 2.70
N ALA A 87 -14.53 -8.34 3.53
CA ALA A 87 -13.26 -9.00 3.20
C ALA A 87 -13.32 -9.85 1.91
N ILE A 88 -14.52 -10.33 1.51
CA ILE A 88 -14.72 -11.05 0.25
C ILE A 88 -14.35 -10.19 -0.98
N GLY A 89 -14.37 -8.85 -0.85
CA GLY A 89 -13.94 -7.93 -1.90
C GLY A 89 -12.49 -8.14 -2.35
N LEU A 90 -11.64 -8.73 -1.52
CA LEU A 90 -10.27 -9.14 -1.89
C LEU A 90 -10.24 -10.03 -3.13
N VAL A 91 -11.25 -10.89 -3.29
CA VAL A 91 -11.34 -11.82 -4.42
C VAL A 91 -11.47 -11.06 -5.75
N LEU A 92 -12.14 -9.90 -5.76
CA LEU A 92 -12.31 -9.07 -6.96
C LEU A 92 -10.98 -8.45 -7.45
N LEU A 93 -9.97 -8.36 -6.59
CA LEU A 93 -8.64 -7.85 -6.96
C LEU A 93 -7.65 -8.96 -7.34
N LEU A 94 -8.00 -10.22 -7.05
CA LEU A 94 -7.19 -11.41 -7.32
C LEU A 94 -7.66 -12.19 -8.55
N SER A 95 -8.88 -11.91 -9.00
CA SER A 95 -9.54 -12.53 -10.16
C SER A 95 -9.01 -12.02 -11.49
#